data_AF-A0A661WKY0-F1
#
_entry.id   AF-A0A661WKY0-F1
#
_cell.length_a   1.000
_cell.length_b   1.000
_cell.length_c   1.000
_cell.angle_alpha   90.00
_cell.angle_beta   90.00
_cell.angle_gamma   90.00
#
_symmetry.space_group_name_H-M   'P 1'
#
loop_
_entity.id
_entity.type
_entity.pdbx_description
1 polymer ?
#
loop_
_entity_poly.entity_id
_entity_poly.type
_entity_poly.pdbx_seq_one_letter_code
_entity_poly.pdbx_strand_id
1 'polypeptide(L)'
;MNWMKKIGLLFVVVMLLTACGTADKVVDEVDTIGEQRAKLQGDYENALSPALQLVVGTLMLEETDLALDAEMATTLIPYWKLYTTLTESDSTALEELDALVNEIEGLMTTDQINYIVGLELTQESMLTIIEELGIMEDLRTGEGDGTGANRPEGMPEGTRPGGGQGRSGAEGVDPELMATMQASRAEEGGAGTNRMIKPLIVQLISQLEEIAGN
;
A
#
# COMPACT_ATOMS: atom_id res chain seq x y z
N MET A 1 -43.25 64.87 20.59
CA MET A 1 -42.64 64.14 21.73
C MET A 1 -43.17 62.70 21.94
N ASN A 2 -43.78 62.02 20.96
CA ASN A 2 -44.15 60.58 21.09
C ASN A 2 -43.82 59.75 19.84
N TRP A 3 -42.96 60.29 18.96
CA TRP A 3 -42.54 59.66 17.71
C TRP A 3 -41.08 59.17 17.75
N MET A 4 -40.57 58.88 18.95
CA MET A 4 -39.27 58.20 19.09
C MET A 4 -39.40 56.87 19.85
N LYS A 5 -40.58 56.59 20.43
CA LYS A 5 -40.82 55.36 21.21
C LYS A 5 -41.43 54.21 20.39
N LYS A 6 -42.05 54.49 19.24
CA LYS A 6 -42.61 53.45 18.35
C LYS A 6 -41.61 52.94 17.30
N ILE A 7 -40.52 53.69 17.04
CA ILE A 7 -39.41 53.25 16.19
C ILE A 7 -38.48 52.28 16.93
N GLY A 8 -38.40 52.35 18.27
CA GLY A 8 -37.62 51.40 19.07
C GLY A 8 -38.22 49.99 19.16
N LEU A 9 -39.50 49.81 18.83
CA LEU A 9 -40.18 48.50 18.91
C LEU A 9 -40.30 47.79 17.55
N LEU A 10 -39.94 48.44 16.45
CA LEU A 10 -39.94 47.83 15.11
C LEU A 10 -38.54 47.39 14.62
N PHE A 11 -37.48 47.70 15.37
CA PHE A 11 -36.10 47.39 14.96
C PHE A 11 -35.57 46.04 15.47
N VAL A 12 -36.35 45.28 16.25
CA VAL A 12 -35.91 44.01 16.86
C VAL A 12 -36.36 42.76 16.05
N VAL A 13 -37.15 42.91 14.98
CA VAL A 13 -37.72 41.77 14.24
C VAL A 13 -37.13 41.60 12.81
N VAL A 14 -36.18 42.45 12.39
CA VAL A 14 -35.56 42.40 11.05
C VAL A 14 -34.08 42.00 11.11
N MET A 15 -33.73 41.08 12.02
CA MET A 15 -32.36 40.53 12.17
C MET A 15 -32.30 39.02 11.87
N LEU A 16 -33.15 38.51 10.97
CA LEU A 16 -33.14 37.10 10.57
C LEU A 16 -33.27 36.86 9.05
N LEU A 17 -33.01 37.85 8.19
CA LEU A 17 -33.11 37.68 6.74
C LEU A 17 -31.85 38.20 6.03
N THR A 18 -31.01 37.25 5.64
CA THR A 18 -30.19 37.27 4.41
C THR A 18 -29.12 38.37 4.28
N ALA A 19 -27.90 38.06 4.71
CA ALA A 19 -26.70 38.58 4.08
C ALA A 19 -26.06 37.44 3.25
N CYS A 20 -26.55 37.28 2.02
CA CYS A 20 -25.68 36.82 0.93
C CYS A 20 -24.87 38.05 0.53
N GLY A 21 -23.63 38.11 0.99
CA GLY A 21 -22.68 39.19 0.69
C GLY A 21 -21.36 38.56 0.32
N THR A 22 -20.97 38.73 -0.94
CA THR A 22 -19.66 38.42 -1.51
C THR A 22 -18.57 38.93 -0.57
N ALA A 23 -17.90 38.00 0.10
CA ALA A 23 -16.68 38.28 0.83
C ALA A 23 -15.51 37.98 -0.09
N ASP A 24 -14.92 39.04 -0.65
CA ASP A 24 -13.49 39.11 -0.86
C ASP A 24 -12.83 38.68 0.46
N LYS A 25 -12.45 37.40 0.55
CA LYS A 25 -11.54 36.97 1.59
C LYS A 25 -10.16 37.32 1.06
N VAL A 26 -9.64 38.45 1.53
CA VAL A 26 -8.22 38.52 1.89
C VAL A 26 -7.99 37.32 2.78
N VAL A 27 -7.46 36.26 2.18
CA VAL A 27 -6.99 35.10 2.91
C VAL A 27 -5.78 35.62 3.64
N ASP A 28 -5.93 35.83 4.94
CA ASP A 28 -4.80 35.86 5.85
C ASP A 28 -4.11 34.50 5.65
N GLU A 29 -3.06 34.49 4.83
CA GLU A 29 -2.07 33.43 4.77
C GLU A 29 -1.34 33.46 6.11
N VAL A 30 -2.02 32.97 7.15
CA VAL A 30 -1.33 32.42 8.30
C VAL A 30 -0.77 31.11 7.78
N ASP A 31 0.48 31.20 7.32
CA ASP A 31 1.40 30.09 7.13
C ASP A 31 1.41 29.26 8.42
N THR A 32 0.47 28.33 8.48
CA THR A 32 0.48 27.27 9.45
C THR A 32 1.54 26.34 8.90
N ILE A 33 2.79 26.55 9.30
CA ILE A 33 3.85 25.55 9.21
C ILE A 33 3.47 24.44 10.21
N GLY A 34 2.35 23.77 9.95
CA GLY A 34 2.10 22.41 10.39
C GLY A 34 2.59 21.55 9.24
N GLU A 35 3.44 20.58 9.53
CA GLU A 35 3.88 19.60 8.53
C GLU A 35 2.66 19.06 7.80
N GLN A 36 2.49 19.49 6.55
CA GLN A 36 1.44 18.96 5.70
C GLN A 36 1.83 17.51 5.44
N ARG A 37 0.99 16.59 5.92
CA ARG A 37 1.17 15.18 5.64
C ARG A 37 0.99 14.94 4.15
N ALA A 38 2.04 14.48 3.50
CA ALA A 38 2.00 14.02 2.14
C ALA A 38 1.13 12.76 2.06
N LYS A 39 0.56 12.51 0.88
CA LYS A 39 -0.25 11.32 0.62
C LYS A 39 0.51 10.41 -0.33
N LEU A 40 0.51 9.10 -0.04
CA LEU A 40 1.07 8.11 -0.94
C LEU A 40 0.23 8.03 -2.21
N GLN A 41 0.91 8.20 -3.35
CA GLN A 41 0.29 8.30 -4.67
C GLN A 41 1.10 7.51 -5.68
N GLY A 42 0.42 6.97 -6.69
CA GLY A 42 1.04 6.25 -7.80
C GLY A 42 1.02 7.05 -9.11
N ASP A 43 1.10 8.37 -9.03
CA ASP A 43 0.91 9.30 -10.17
C ASP A 43 2.19 9.68 -10.91
N TYR A 44 3.33 9.09 -10.53
CA TYR A 44 4.62 9.22 -11.22
C TYR A 44 5.00 7.96 -12.00
N GLU A 45 5.99 8.10 -12.89
CA GLU A 45 6.38 7.04 -13.82
C GLU A 45 6.88 5.79 -13.07
N ASN A 46 6.32 4.62 -13.41
CA ASN A 46 6.65 3.34 -12.79
C ASN A 46 6.50 3.30 -11.26
N ALA A 47 5.68 4.19 -10.69
CA ALA A 47 5.39 4.22 -9.26
C ALA A 47 4.86 2.88 -8.75
N LEU A 48 5.26 2.50 -7.54
CA LEU A 48 4.62 1.41 -6.82
C LEU A 48 3.19 1.78 -6.40
N SER A 49 2.33 0.79 -6.14
CA SER A 49 1.03 1.05 -5.51
C SER A 49 1.23 1.60 -4.09
N PRO A 50 0.28 2.39 -3.54
CA PRO A 50 0.40 2.91 -2.17
C PRO A 50 0.67 1.83 -1.11
N ALA A 51 0.05 0.65 -1.26
CA ALA A 51 0.32 -0.49 -0.39
C ALA A 51 1.78 -0.95 -0.46
N LEU A 52 2.35 -1.08 -1.66
CA LEU A 52 3.75 -1.46 -1.84
C LEU A 52 4.71 -0.37 -1.37
N GLN A 53 4.37 0.90 -1.56
CA GLN A 53 5.15 2.01 -1.03
C GLN A 53 5.20 1.96 0.51
N LEU A 54 4.07 1.68 1.17
CA LEU A 54 4.07 1.46 2.63
C LEU A 54 4.92 0.27 3.03
N VAL A 55 4.80 -0.88 2.34
CA VAL A 55 5.56 -2.08 2.71
C VAL A 55 7.06 -1.83 2.60
N VAL A 56 7.51 -1.38 1.43
CA VAL A 56 8.92 -1.15 1.14
C VAL A 56 9.46 0.01 1.96
N GLY A 57 8.71 1.12 2.03
CA GLY A 57 9.08 2.28 2.80
C GLY A 57 9.21 1.99 4.29
N THR A 58 8.30 1.18 4.87
CA THR A 58 8.38 0.78 6.28
C THR A 58 9.62 -0.05 6.56
N LEU A 59 9.96 -0.99 5.68
CA LEU A 59 11.22 -1.76 5.80
C LEU A 59 12.44 -0.83 5.81
N MET A 60 12.43 0.22 4.99
CA MET A 60 13.53 1.20 4.93
C MET A 60 13.59 2.15 6.14
N LEU A 61 12.51 2.31 6.92
CA LEU A 61 12.52 3.19 8.10
C LEU A 61 13.45 2.67 9.20
N GLU A 62 13.68 1.35 9.29
CA GLU A 62 14.53 0.74 10.32
C GLU A 62 15.97 1.30 10.32
N GLU A 63 16.48 1.68 9.14
CA GLU A 63 17.83 2.25 9.00
C GLU A 63 17.89 3.76 9.26
N THR A 64 16.82 4.34 9.79
CA THR A 64 16.67 5.79 9.99
C THR A 64 16.27 6.16 11.41
N ASP A 65 16.35 7.44 11.75
CA ASP A 65 15.83 7.99 13.01
C ASP A 65 14.28 7.95 13.10
N LEU A 66 13.59 7.51 12.03
CA LEU A 66 12.14 7.38 11.93
C LEU A 66 11.67 5.93 12.09
N ALA A 67 12.55 5.03 12.55
CA ALA A 67 12.23 3.64 12.83
C ALA A 67 11.01 3.51 13.74
N LEU A 68 10.24 2.44 13.52
CA LEU A 68 9.03 2.17 14.30
C LEU A 68 9.40 1.75 15.72
N ASP A 69 8.61 2.20 16.69
CA ASP A 69 8.69 1.67 18.05
C ASP A 69 7.83 0.41 18.23
N ALA A 70 8.01 -0.26 19.37
CA ALA A 70 7.31 -1.49 19.71
C ALA A 70 5.79 -1.33 19.79
N GLU A 71 5.29 -0.16 20.22
CA GLU A 71 3.85 0.11 20.36
C GLU A 71 3.19 0.23 18.99
N MET A 72 3.82 0.97 18.09
CA MET A 72 3.37 1.12 16.71
C MET A 72 3.47 -0.20 15.95
N ALA A 73 4.57 -0.95 16.11
CA ALA A 73 4.73 -2.25 15.47
C ALA A 73 3.65 -3.25 15.91
N THR A 74 3.38 -3.33 17.22
CA THR A 74 2.28 -4.16 17.78
C THR A 74 0.93 -3.79 17.16
N THR A 75 0.70 -2.49 16.92
CA THR A 75 -0.53 -1.97 16.33
C THR A 75 -0.64 -2.34 14.84
N LEU A 76 0.46 -2.27 14.07
CA LEU A 76 0.46 -2.50 12.62
C LEU A 76 0.36 -3.97 12.22
N ILE A 77 0.93 -4.90 12.99
CA ILE A 77 0.92 -6.36 12.71
C ILE A 77 -0.48 -6.88 12.31
N PRO A 78 -1.55 -6.67 13.09
CA PRO A 78 -2.87 -7.21 12.75
C PRO A 78 -3.44 -6.63 11.44
N TYR A 79 -3.11 -5.38 11.08
CA TYR A 79 -3.57 -4.77 9.83
C TYR A 79 -2.89 -5.39 8.61
N TRP A 80 -1.57 -5.64 8.68
CA TRP A 80 -0.85 -6.32 7.61
C TRP A 80 -1.25 -7.80 7.46
N LYS A 81 -1.57 -8.48 8.56
CA LYS A 81 -2.17 -9.82 8.53
C LYS A 81 -3.55 -9.82 7.88
N LEU A 82 -4.39 -8.82 8.20
CA LEU A 82 -5.69 -8.64 7.55
C LEU A 82 -5.53 -8.36 6.04
N TYR A 83 -4.60 -7.47 5.67
CA TYR A 83 -4.32 -7.15 4.27
C TYR A 83 -3.95 -8.42 3.50
N THR A 84 -3.04 -9.24 4.04
CA THR A 84 -2.66 -10.53 3.44
C THR A 84 -3.88 -11.42 3.23
N THR A 85 -4.73 -11.57 4.25
CA THR A 85 -5.95 -12.40 4.19
C THR A 85 -6.93 -11.90 3.11
N LEU A 86 -7.11 -10.58 3.01
CA LEU A 86 -7.99 -9.97 2.01
C LEU A 86 -7.44 -10.11 0.59
N THR A 87 -6.13 -10.01 0.39
CA THR A 87 -5.51 -10.23 -0.93
C THR A 87 -5.55 -11.68 -1.40
N GLU A 88 -5.74 -12.63 -0.50
CA GLU A 88 -5.90 -14.06 -0.81
C GLU A 88 -7.36 -14.43 -1.14
N SER A 89 -8.30 -13.54 -0.88
CA SER A 89 -9.73 -13.76 -1.08
C SER A 89 -10.18 -13.33 -2.47
N ASP A 90 -10.80 -14.25 -3.22
CA ASP A 90 -11.37 -13.97 -4.54
C ASP A 90 -12.59 -13.01 -4.50
N SER A 91 -13.14 -12.74 -3.31
CA SER A 91 -14.33 -11.90 -3.13
C SER A 91 -14.07 -10.53 -2.51
N THR A 92 -12.81 -10.19 -2.23
CA THR A 92 -12.46 -8.88 -1.67
C THR A 92 -12.59 -7.78 -2.72
N ALA A 93 -13.23 -6.68 -2.33
CA ALA A 93 -13.35 -5.49 -3.17
C ALA A 93 -12.06 -4.66 -3.13
N LEU A 94 -11.69 -4.03 -4.24
CA LEU A 94 -10.51 -3.16 -4.30
C LEU A 94 -10.63 -1.98 -3.32
N GLU A 95 -11.83 -1.44 -3.17
CA GLU A 95 -12.12 -0.35 -2.24
C GLU A 95 -11.90 -0.75 -0.77
N GLU A 96 -12.05 -2.03 -0.44
CA GLU A 96 -11.78 -2.56 0.90
C GLU A 96 -10.27 -2.60 1.18
N LEU A 97 -9.47 -3.02 0.18
CA LEU A 97 -8.01 -2.99 0.27
C LEU A 97 -7.49 -1.55 0.36
N ASP A 98 -8.02 -0.64 -0.46
CA ASP A 98 -7.64 0.77 -0.42
C ASP A 98 -8.00 1.42 0.92
N ALA A 99 -9.18 1.12 1.47
CA ALA A 99 -9.58 1.60 2.79
C ALA A 99 -8.63 1.10 3.89
N LEU A 100 -8.26 -0.19 3.85
CA LEU A 100 -7.32 -0.77 4.79
C LEU A 100 -5.92 -0.14 4.67
N VAL A 101 -5.45 0.11 3.46
CA VAL A 101 -4.17 0.79 3.21
C VAL A 101 -4.18 2.22 3.76
N ASN A 102 -5.26 2.96 3.57
CA ASN A 102 -5.40 4.31 4.14
C ASN A 102 -5.42 4.28 5.68
N GLU A 103 -6.02 3.26 6.28
CA GLU A 103 -6.03 3.06 7.72
C GLU A 103 -4.62 2.76 8.25
N ILE A 104 -3.88 1.85 7.59
CA ILE A 104 -2.47 1.56 7.90
C ILE A 104 -1.62 2.83 7.79
N GLU A 105 -1.78 3.58 6.69
CA GLU A 105 -1.11 4.86 6.51
C GLU A 105 -1.41 5.75 7.72
N GLY A 106 -2.68 5.91 8.10
CA GLY A 106 -3.15 6.73 9.22
C GLY A 106 -2.59 6.41 10.61
N LEU A 107 -2.06 5.20 10.81
CA LEU A 107 -1.42 4.80 12.08
C LEU A 107 0.03 5.30 12.20
N MET A 108 0.67 5.65 11.08
CA MET A 108 2.07 6.12 11.05
C MET A 108 2.17 7.63 11.27
N THR A 109 3.32 8.09 11.76
CA THR A 109 3.56 9.52 11.97
C THR A 109 3.61 10.29 10.64
N THR A 110 3.42 11.61 10.72
CA THR A 110 3.55 12.47 9.54
C THR A 110 4.96 12.41 8.95
N ASP A 111 5.99 12.39 9.79
CA ASP A 111 7.39 12.34 9.35
C ASP A 111 7.71 11.03 8.64
N GLN A 112 7.19 9.91 9.14
CA GLN A 112 7.34 8.60 8.50
C GLN A 112 6.70 8.58 7.12
N ILE A 113 5.45 9.06 7.00
CA ILE A 113 4.77 9.10 5.69
C ILE A 113 5.46 10.06 4.72
N ASN A 114 5.89 11.23 5.19
CA ASN A 114 6.61 12.19 4.36
C ASN A 114 7.95 11.62 3.88
N TYR A 115 8.66 10.90 4.74
CA TYR A 115 9.88 10.20 4.35
C TYR A 115 9.60 9.17 3.26
N ILE A 116 8.59 8.30 3.45
CA ILE A 116 8.22 7.27 2.47
C ILE A 116 7.82 7.88 1.12
N VAL A 117 7.03 8.96 1.14
CA VAL A 117 6.68 9.69 -0.10
C VAL A 117 7.93 10.25 -0.78
N GLY A 118 8.87 10.79 -0.01
CA GLY A 118 10.12 11.36 -0.51
C GLY A 118 11.08 10.34 -1.13
N LEU A 119 10.86 9.04 -0.93
CA LEU A 119 11.62 7.98 -1.58
C LEU A 119 11.26 7.80 -3.07
N GLU A 120 10.09 8.31 -3.50
CA GLU A 120 9.58 8.16 -4.88
C GLU A 120 9.72 6.73 -5.42
N LEU A 121 9.26 5.75 -4.62
CA LEU A 121 9.50 4.33 -4.88
C LEU A 121 8.89 3.84 -6.21
N THR A 122 9.76 3.30 -7.05
CA THR A 122 9.41 2.72 -8.35
C THR A 122 9.59 1.20 -8.35
N GLN A 123 9.15 0.56 -9.43
CA GLN A 123 9.43 -0.86 -9.65
C GLN A 123 10.94 -1.18 -9.68
N GLU A 124 11.78 -0.24 -10.13
CA GLU A 124 13.24 -0.41 -10.16
C GLU A 124 13.87 -0.31 -8.76
N SER A 125 13.44 0.67 -7.96
CA SER A 125 13.93 0.80 -6.58
C SER A 125 13.53 -0.41 -5.73
N MET A 126 12.32 -0.94 -5.92
CA MET A 126 11.86 -2.16 -5.26
C MET A 126 12.79 -3.36 -5.53
N LEU A 127 13.21 -3.57 -6.78
CA LEU A 127 14.12 -4.67 -7.12
C LEU A 127 15.49 -4.51 -6.43
N THR A 128 15.99 -3.28 -6.35
CA THR A 128 17.24 -2.96 -5.65
C THR A 128 17.12 -3.25 -4.16
N ILE A 129 16.02 -2.84 -3.53
CA ILE A 129 15.77 -3.04 -2.10
C ILE A 129 15.59 -4.53 -1.76
N ILE A 130 14.91 -5.30 -2.62
CA ILE A 130 14.78 -6.76 -2.46
C ILE A 130 16.15 -7.46 -2.45
N GLU A 131 17.09 -6.98 -3.27
CA GLU A 131 18.46 -7.50 -3.31
C GLU A 131 19.24 -7.09 -2.05
N GLU A 132 19.14 -5.83 -1.65
CA GLU A 132 19.81 -5.28 -0.46
C GLU A 132 19.35 -5.96 0.84
N LEU A 133 18.05 -6.19 0.98
CA LEU A 133 17.47 -6.87 2.14
C LEU A 133 17.67 -8.40 2.11
N GLY A 134 18.30 -8.96 1.07
CA GLY A 134 18.53 -10.40 0.94
C GLY A 134 17.26 -11.24 0.78
N ILE A 135 16.10 -10.61 0.54
CA ILE A 135 14.79 -11.27 0.47
C ILE A 135 14.72 -12.25 -0.71
N MET A 136 15.47 -11.99 -1.79
CA MET A 136 15.57 -12.93 -2.92
C MET A 136 16.27 -14.24 -2.54
N GLU A 137 17.19 -14.22 -1.57
CA GLU A 137 17.83 -15.43 -1.07
C GLU A 137 16.83 -16.25 -0.27
N ASP A 138 16.09 -15.63 0.65
CA ASP A 138 15.02 -16.30 1.41
C ASP A 138 13.87 -16.82 0.53
N LEU A 139 13.55 -16.13 -0.57
CA LEU A 139 12.61 -16.63 -1.59
C LEU A 139 13.15 -17.81 -2.41
N ARG A 140 14.47 -17.96 -2.52
CA ARG A 140 15.15 -19.08 -3.21
C ARG A 140 15.45 -20.25 -2.29
N THR A 141 15.77 -19.98 -1.03
CA THR A 141 16.01 -20.97 0.03
C THR A 141 14.74 -21.32 0.79
N GLY A 142 13.67 -20.58 0.55
CA GLY A 142 12.34 -20.75 1.10
C GLY A 142 11.92 -22.20 1.00
N GLU A 143 11.86 -22.79 2.18
CA GLU A 143 11.36 -24.10 2.54
C GLU A 143 9.86 -24.16 2.19
N GLY A 144 9.56 -24.08 0.89
CA GLY A 144 8.28 -24.40 0.33
C GLY A 144 8.11 -25.89 0.48
N ASP A 145 7.55 -26.28 1.62
CA ASP A 145 6.87 -27.55 1.80
C ASP A 145 6.04 -27.82 0.54
N GLY A 146 6.59 -28.69 -0.31
CA GLY A 146 5.98 -29.14 -1.54
C GLY A 146 4.82 -30.10 -1.28
N THR A 147 4.33 -30.23 -0.05
CA THR A 147 3.07 -30.93 0.23
C THR A 147 1.87 -30.01 0.01
N GLY A 148 1.69 -29.63 -1.25
CA GLY A 148 0.33 -29.40 -1.74
C GLY A 148 -0.50 -30.64 -1.43
N ALA A 149 -1.49 -30.49 -0.55
CA ALA A 149 -2.44 -31.51 -0.08
C ALA A 149 -3.43 -31.99 -1.18
N ASN A 150 -2.97 -32.07 -2.43
CA ASN A 150 -3.68 -32.63 -3.58
C ASN A 150 -2.68 -33.31 -4.52
N ARG A 151 -1.87 -34.25 -4.00
CA ARG A 151 -1.14 -35.20 -4.86
C ARG A 151 -2.03 -36.43 -5.06
N PRO A 152 -2.54 -36.69 -6.27
CA PRO A 152 -3.19 -37.97 -6.57
C PRO A 152 -2.18 -39.11 -6.34
N GLU A 153 -2.56 -40.09 -5.51
CA GLU A 153 -1.73 -41.26 -5.23
C GLU A 153 -1.46 -42.03 -6.53
N GLY A 154 -0.19 -42.15 -6.93
CA GLY A 154 0.23 -42.96 -8.06
C GLY A 154 1.30 -42.38 -9.00
N MET A 155 1.75 -41.13 -8.83
CA MET A 155 2.83 -40.60 -9.68
C MET A 155 4.24 -40.93 -9.15
N PRO A 156 5.15 -41.44 -9.99
CA PRO A 156 6.53 -41.72 -9.63
C PRO A 156 7.28 -40.45 -9.19
N GLU A 157 8.23 -40.63 -8.28
CA GLU A 157 9.11 -39.60 -7.75
C GLU A 157 9.91 -38.96 -8.90
N GLY A 158 9.61 -37.70 -9.23
CA GLY A 158 10.31 -36.96 -10.29
C GLY A 158 9.45 -36.00 -11.11
N THR A 159 8.12 -36.08 -11.05
CA THR A 159 7.24 -35.18 -11.82
C THR A 159 6.54 -34.21 -10.89
N ARG A 160 7.14 -33.02 -10.67
CA ARG A 160 6.53 -31.89 -9.97
C ARG A 160 5.70 -31.06 -10.97
N PRO A 161 4.41 -30.81 -10.72
CA PRO A 161 3.65 -29.79 -11.45
C PRO A 161 3.96 -28.42 -10.85
N GLY A 162 4.52 -27.51 -11.65
CA GLY A 162 4.73 -26.12 -11.26
C GLY A 162 6.13 -25.83 -10.71
N GLY A 163 6.88 -25.03 -11.47
CA GLY A 163 8.22 -24.56 -11.13
C GLY A 163 9.24 -25.06 -12.15
N GLY A 164 9.60 -24.20 -13.10
CA GLY A 164 10.50 -24.52 -14.20
C GLY A 164 11.87 -25.02 -13.73
N GLN A 165 12.26 -26.18 -14.25
CA GLN A 165 13.65 -26.57 -14.34
C GLN A 165 13.89 -27.02 -15.77
N GLY A 166 14.82 -26.34 -16.44
CA GLY A 166 15.11 -26.57 -17.84
C GLY A 166 15.55 -28.00 -18.11
N ARG A 167 14.89 -28.65 -19.07
CA ARG A 167 15.50 -29.66 -19.91
C ARG A 167 14.71 -29.85 -21.20
N SER A 168 15.37 -29.50 -22.30
CA SER A 168 15.32 -30.18 -23.60
C SER A 168 13.95 -30.50 -24.20
N GLY A 169 13.55 -29.72 -25.21
CA GLY A 169 12.56 -30.16 -26.20
C GLY A 169 11.50 -29.11 -26.55
N ALA A 170 11.90 -27.89 -26.95
CA ALA A 170 10.98 -26.96 -27.59
C ALA A 170 10.84 -27.31 -29.08
N GLU A 171 10.15 -28.40 -29.37
CA GLU A 171 9.54 -28.64 -30.68
C GLU A 171 8.05 -28.36 -30.53
N GLY A 172 7.59 -27.25 -31.12
CA GLY A 172 6.16 -27.03 -31.39
C GLY A 172 5.40 -26.01 -30.53
N VAL A 173 6.06 -25.07 -29.85
CA VAL A 173 5.31 -23.96 -29.25
C VAL A 173 4.93 -22.97 -30.36
N ASP A 174 3.63 -22.86 -30.64
CA ASP A 174 3.08 -21.94 -31.64
C ASP A 174 3.50 -20.48 -31.30
N PRO A 175 4.16 -19.77 -32.24
CA PRO A 175 4.59 -18.38 -32.03
C PRO A 175 3.46 -17.42 -31.64
N GLU A 176 2.25 -17.63 -32.15
CA GLU A 176 1.09 -16.79 -31.79
C GLU A 176 0.65 -17.05 -30.35
N LEU A 177 0.75 -18.28 -29.86
CA LEU A 177 0.38 -18.62 -28.49
C LEU A 177 1.35 -17.98 -27.47
N MET A 178 2.63 -17.90 -27.83
CA MET A 178 3.64 -17.19 -27.03
C MET A 178 3.41 -15.68 -27.06
N ALA A 179 3.11 -15.11 -28.22
CA ALA A 179 2.75 -13.69 -28.33
C ALA A 179 1.49 -13.36 -27.52
N THR A 180 0.49 -14.25 -27.55
CA THR A 180 -0.75 -14.12 -26.78
C THR A 180 -0.49 -14.22 -25.28
N MET A 181 0.36 -15.14 -24.81
CA MET A 181 0.76 -15.22 -23.40
C MET A 181 1.60 -14.04 -22.93
N GLN A 182 2.44 -13.48 -23.80
CA GLN A 182 3.22 -12.28 -23.50
C GLN A 182 2.32 -11.04 -23.47
N ALA A 183 1.35 -10.93 -24.38
CA ALA A 183 0.35 -9.88 -24.38
C ALA A 183 -0.57 -9.98 -23.15
N SER A 184 -1.05 -11.19 -22.81
CA SER A 184 -1.88 -11.39 -21.61
C SER A 184 -1.11 -11.11 -20.33
N ARG A 185 0.20 -11.41 -20.27
CA ARG A 185 1.06 -11.06 -19.12
C ARG A 185 1.37 -9.56 -19.05
N ALA A 186 1.47 -8.88 -20.19
CA ALA A 186 1.65 -7.42 -20.24
C ALA A 186 0.36 -6.67 -19.91
N GLU A 187 -0.81 -7.23 -20.25
CA GLU A 187 -2.13 -6.72 -19.87
C GLU A 187 -2.46 -7.04 -18.39
N GLU A 188 -2.03 -8.18 -17.86
CA GLU A 188 -2.00 -8.50 -16.43
C GLU A 188 -0.75 -7.91 -15.74
N GLY A 189 -0.51 -6.61 -15.90
CA GLY A 189 0.55 -5.86 -15.21
C GLY A 189 0.53 -5.95 -13.67
N GLY A 190 -0.41 -6.69 -13.08
CA GLY A 190 -0.49 -6.99 -11.65
C GLY A 190 0.04 -8.37 -11.22
N ALA A 191 0.22 -9.35 -12.13
CA ALA A 191 0.59 -10.72 -11.73
C ALA A 191 2.06 -10.86 -11.28
N GLY A 192 2.95 -9.99 -11.78
CA GLY A 192 4.35 -9.90 -11.33
C GLY A 192 4.47 -9.17 -10.00
N THR A 193 3.77 -8.05 -9.86
CA THR A 193 3.71 -7.21 -8.67
C THR A 193 3.11 -7.96 -7.48
N ASN A 194 2.02 -8.70 -7.70
CA ASN A 194 1.37 -9.49 -6.66
C ASN A 194 2.19 -10.73 -6.24
N ARG A 195 3.06 -11.25 -7.11
CA ARG A 195 4.02 -12.31 -6.72
C ARG A 195 5.10 -11.81 -5.77
N MET A 196 5.47 -10.53 -5.87
CA MET A 196 6.52 -9.94 -5.04
C MET A 196 5.98 -9.23 -3.79
N ILE A 197 4.74 -8.77 -3.80
CA ILE A 197 4.16 -8.10 -2.62
C ILE A 197 4.01 -9.03 -1.42
N LYS A 198 3.57 -10.28 -1.63
CA LYS A 198 3.34 -11.24 -0.54
C LYS A 198 4.61 -11.54 0.28
N PRO A 199 5.75 -11.92 -0.30
CA PRO A 199 6.96 -12.16 0.49
C PRO A 199 7.49 -10.90 1.17
N LEU A 200 7.33 -9.73 0.55
CA LEU A 200 7.67 -8.45 1.19
C LEU A 200 6.79 -8.17 2.42
N ILE A 201 5.48 -8.46 2.35
CA ILE A 201 4.58 -8.31 3.50
C ILE A 201 4.94 -9.31 4.59
N VAL A 202 5.31 -10.55 4.25
CA VAL A 202 5.77 -11.53 5.24
C VAL A 202 7.04 -11.04 5.94
N GLN A 203 8.01 -10.53 5.17
CA GLN A 203 9.22 -9.94 5.73
C GLN A 203 8.90 -8.75 6.65
N LEU A 204 8.00 -7.86 6.22
CA LEU A 204 7.55 -6.74 7.03
C LEU A 204 6.91 -7.21 8.34
N ILE A 205 6.01 -8.19 8.28
CA ILE A 205 5.38 -8.74 9.49
C ILE A 205 6.45 -9.32 10.43
N SER A 206 7.45 -10.03 9.91
CA SER A 206 8.56 -10.56 10.70
C SER A 206 9.36 -9.45 11.39
N GLN A 207 9.69 -8.37 10.67
CA GLN A 207 10.39 -7.21 11.22
C GLN A 207 9.54 -6.52 12.30
N LEU A 208 8.24 -6.35 12.07
CA LEU A 208 7.33 -5.76 13.06
C LEU A 208 7.21 -6.64 14.32
N GLU A 209 7.20 -7.97 14.17
CA GLU A 209 7.21 -8.90 15.30
C GLU A 209 8.50 -8.77 16.12
N GLU A 210 9.66 -8.67 15.47
CA GLU A 210 10.95 -8.42 16.12
C GLU A 210 10.97 -7.08 16.89
N ILE A 211 10.52 -5.99 16.26
CA ILE A 211 10.42 -4.65 16.89
C ILE A 211 9.47 -4.69 18.09
N ALA A 212 8.35 -5.42 17.99
CA ALA A 212 7.39 -5.59 19.05
C ALA A 212 7.89 -6.52 20.18
N GLY A 213 9.01 -7.22 19.99
CA GLY A 213 9.57 -8.19 20.93
C GLY A 213 8.79 -9.50 21.02
N ASN A 214 8.14 -9.91 19.93
CA ASN A 214 7.37 -11.15 19.80
C ASN A 214 8.11 -12.26 19.06
#